data_AF-A0A939TI79-F1
#
_entry.id   AF-A0A939TI79-F1
#
_cell.length_a   1.000
_cell.length_b   1.000
_cell.length_c   1.000
_cell.angle_alpha   90.00
_cell.angle_beta   90.00
_cell.angle_gamma   90.00
#
_symmetry.space_group_name_H-M   'P 1'
#
loop_
_entity.id
_entity.type
_entity.pdbx_description
1 polymer ?
#
loop_
_entity_poly.entity_id
_entity_poly.type
_entity_poly.pdbx_seq_one_letter_code
_entity_poly.pdbx_strand_id
1 'polypeptide(L)'
;MMIRYCVNCDDERALREEVRRHTLVIKGKRIEFDAEVAVCQVCGEVVASPDYDDAALRKAYDLYRKQQGLLTSEEIVTLRKRYGLSQRALARLLGWGLVTIQRYEKGVIQDRAHDQVLRSLFDPRRVLALLGREGDDLTPGERECLRRKAQEIFEKERAQWTLADVARELPDQQPNVYNGRRRFDVLRFATAVSWFATRVENLVKTKLAKLLWLADFKHFRDFGVSITGVSYARLPHGPAPDKFGLLLSHAAVAGVIELEEAEFGEYIGDMIRPLTPLDETLFDEHETATFEYILRRFGRHSAKRLSELSHQENAWLERANGELIPYDEAPKLRIFEGSSQ
;
A
#
# COMPACT_ATOMS: atom_id res chain seq x y z
N MET A 1 -50.57 -7.97 -1.25
CA MET A 1 -50.68 -9.39 -0.86
C MET A 1 -50.18 -10.22 -2.04
N MET A 2 -49.06 -10.92 -1.90
CA MET A 2 -48.49 -11.71 -3.00
C MET A 2 -49.27 -13.03 -3.11
N ILE A 3 -49.92 -13.27 -4.25
CA ILE A 3 -50.68 -14.49 -4.51
C ILE A 3 -49.96 -15.25 -5.63
N ARG A 4 -49.65 -16.53 -5.39
CA ARG A 4 -49.09 -17.44 -6.41
C ARG A 4 -49.67 -18.84 -6.25
N TYR A 5 -49.61 -19.60 -7.33
CA TYR A 5 -49.99 -21.00 -7.33
C TYR A 5 -49.04 -21.83 -6.44
N CYS A 6 -49.60 -22.55 -5.48
CA CYS A 6 -48.88 -23.45 -4.59
C CYS A 6 -49.10 -24.89 -5.04
N VAL A 7 -48.03 -25.55 -5.52
CA VAL A 7 -48.10 -26.93 -6.02
C VAL A 7 -48.60 -27.92 -4.97
N ASN A 8 -48.32 -27.68 -3.68
CA ASN A 8 -48.77 -28.55 -2.60
C ASN A 8 -50.27 -28.39 -2.26
N CYS A 9 -50.83 -27.20 -2.47
CA CYS A 9 -52.26 -26.95 -2.25
C CYS A 9 -53.10 -27.10 -3.53
N ASP A 10 -52.45 -27.23 -4.69
CA ASP A 10 -53.05 -27.23 -6.03
C ASP A 10 -53.99 -26.02 -6.26
N ASP A 11 -53.61 -24.84 -5.76
CA ASP A 11 -54.47 -23.65 -5.76
C ASP A 11 -53.64 -22.35 -5.61
N GLU A 12 -54.24 -21.22 -5.95
CA GLU A 12 -53.67 -19.89 -5.72
C GLU A 12 -53.74 -19.53 -4.23
N ARG A 13 -52.57 -19.27 -3.63
CA ARG A 13 -52.45 -19.00 -2.19
C ARG A 13 -51.73 -17.69 -1.94
N ALA A 14 -52.19 -17.00 -0.89
CA ALA A 14 -51.44 -15.88 -0.32
C ALA A 14 -50.13 -16.39 0.29
N LEU A 15 -49.05 -15.66 0.01
CA LEU A 15 -47.71 -15.97 0.49
C LEU A 15 -47.31 -15.02 1.63
N ARG A 16 -46.40 -15.46 2.49
CA ARG A 16 -45.67 -14.63 3.44
C ARG A 16 -44.18 -14.74 3.18
N GLU A 17 -43.44 -13.70 3.54
CA GLU A 17 -41.98 -13.69 3.48
C GLU A 17 -41.42 -14.28 4.77
N GLU A 18 -40.45 -15.19 4.65
CA GLU A 18 -39.79 -15.85 5.77
C GLU A 18 -38.31 -16.01 5.44
N VAL A 19 -37.42 -15.88 6.44
CA VAL A 19 -35.99 -16.13 6.24
C VAL A 19 -35.71 -17.58 6.63
N ARG A 20 -35.16 -18.37 5.70
CA ARG A 20 -34.76 -19.76 5.95
C ARG A 20 -33.28 -19.96 5.70
N ARG A 21 -32.70 -20.97 6.35
CA ARG A 21 -31.30 -21.38 6.15
C ARG A 21 -31.20 -22.31 4.95
N HIS A 22 -30.37 -21.94 3.99
CA HIS A 22 -30.10 -22.69 2.76
C HIS A 22 -28.68 -23.24 2.76
N THR A 23 -28.49 -24.35 2.06
CA THR A 23 -27.17 -24.92 1.76
C THR A 23 -27.08 -25.21 0.28
N LEU A 24 -26.13 -24.59 -0.41
CA LEU A 24 -25.86 -24.83 -1.83
C LEU A 24 -24.44 -25.36 -2.03
N VAL A 25 -24.27 -26.27 -2.99
CA VAL A 25 -22.95 -26.77 -3.39
C VAL A 25 -22.52 -26.05 -4.66
N ILE A 26 -21.50 -25.22 -4.55
CA ILE A 26 -20.97 -24.41 -5.66
C ILE A 26 -19.53 -24.86 -5.92
N LYS A 27 -19.28 -25.39 -7.13
CA LYS A 27 -17.96 -25.93 -7.55
C LYS A 27 -17.34 -26.88 -6.50
N GLY A 28 -18.16 -27.74 -5.90
CA GLY A 28 -17.75 -28.73 -4.89
C GLY A 28 -17.62 -28.21 -3.45
N LYS A 29 -17.89 -26.93 -3.18
CA LYS A 29 -17.88 -26.36 -1.83
C LYS A 29 -19.30 -26.11 -1.32
N ARG A 30 -19.53 -26.45 -0.04
CA ARG A 30 -20.80 -26.19 0.66
C ARG A 30 -20.82 -24.76 1.16
N ILE A 31 -21.84 -24.00 0.75
CA ILE A 31 -22.11 -22.63 1.18
C ILE A 31 -23.42 -22.63 1.96
N GLU A 32 -23.34 -22.26 3.23
CA GLU A 32 -24.49 -22.10 4.11
C GLU A 32 -24.82 -20.61 4.27
N PHE A 33 -26.09 -20.26 4.11
CA PHE A 33 -26.52 -18.87 4.18
C PHE A 33 -28.03 -18.77 4.43
N ASP A 34 -28.45 -17.66 5.01
CA ASP A 34 -29.87 -17.37 5.20
C ASP A 34 -30.41 -16.60 3.98
N ALA A 35 -31.58 -16.96 3.48
CA ALA A 35 -32.23 -16.30 2.36
C ALA A 35 -33.73 -16.09 2.62
N GLU A 36 -34.27 -15.02 2.05
CA GLU A 36 -35.70 -14.77 2.05
C GLU A 36 -36.38 -15.72 1.06
N VAL A 37 -37.46 -16.34 1.51
CA VAL A 37 -38.29 -17.25 0.72
C VAL A 37 -39.75 -16.87 0.83
N ALA A 38 -40.50 -17.14 -0.24
CA ALA A 38 -41.95 -17.04 -0.23
C ALA A 38 -42.56 -18.34 0.31
N VAL A 39 -43.35 -18.25 1.37
CA VAL A 39 -43.98 -19.41 2.03
C VAL A 39 -45.50 -19.33 1.91
N CYS A 40 -46.14 -20.43 1.53
CA CYS A 40 -47.60 -20.52 1.48
C CYS A 40 -48.20 -20.34 2.88
N GLN A 41 -49.15 -19.41 3.04
CA GLN A 41 -49.78 -19.17 4.34
C GLN A 41 -50.66 -20.34 4.82
N VAL A 42 -51.11 -21.20 3.91
CA VAL A 42 -52.01 -22.33 4.22
C VAL A 42 -51.24 -23.59 4.58
N CYS A 43 -50.31 -24.04 3.73
CA CYS A 43 -49.58 -25.30 3.95
C CYS A 43 -48.18 -25.13 4.51
N GLY A 44 -47.63 -23.91 4.57
CA GLY A 44 -46.29 -23.65 5.11
C GLY A 44 -45.12 -24.04 4.20
N GLU A 45 -45.40 -24.48 2.98
CA GLU A 45 -44.39 -24.90 2.00
C GLU A 45 -43.75 -23.72 1.28
N VAL A 46 -42.48 -23.85 0.91
CA VAL A 46 -41.77 -22.83 0.11
C VAL A 46 -42.31 -22.86 -1.32
N VAL A 47 -42.77 -21.71 -1.80
CA VAL A 47 -43.27 -21.54 -3.16
C VAL A 47 -42.16 -20.93 -4.00
N ALA A 48 -41.78 -21.63 -5.08
CA ALA A 48 -40.76 -21.17 -6.01
C ALA A 48 -41.13 -19.80 -6.59
N SER A 49 -40.17 -18.89 -6.57
CA SER A 49 -40.37 -17.54 -7.06
C SER A 49 -39.07 -17.02 -7.66
N PRO A 50 -39.04 -16.68 -8.97
CA PRO A 50 -37.83 -16.25 -9.65
C PRO A 50 -37.10 -15.11 -8.93
N ASP A 51 -37.83 -14.16 -8.35
CA ASP A 51 -37.22 -13.03 -7.65
C ASP A 51 -36.46 -13.46 -6.38
N TYR A 52 -37.05 -14.35 -5.57
CA TYR A 52 -36.43 -14.88 -4.35
C TYR A 52 -35.32 -15.89 -4.68
N ASP A 53 -35.55 -16.75 -5.67
CA ASP A 53 -34.60 -17.77 -6.11
C ASP A 53 -33.33 -17.12 -6.69
N ASP A 54 -33.47 -16.10 -7.54
CA ASP A 54 -32.33 -15.34 -8.10
C ASP A 54 -31.57 -14.58 -7.00
N ALA A 55 -32.28 -13.97 -6.04
CA ALA A 55 -31.66 -13.27 -4.92
C ALA A 55 -30.85 -14.23 -4.02
N ALA A 56 -31.41 -15.40 -3.72
CA ALA A 56 -30.75 -16.44 -2.94
C ALA A 56 -29.50 -16.97 -3.66
N LEU A 57 -29.58 -17.22 -4.98
CA LEU A 57 -28.44 -17.66 -5.77
C LEU A 57 -27.31 -16.61 -5.81
N ARG A 58 -27.64 -15.33 -5.99
CA ARG A 58 -26.65 -14.24 -5.95
C ARG A 58 -25.93 -14.18 -4.60
N LYS A 59 -26.70 -14.24 -3.50
CA LYS A 59 -26.14 -14.25 -2.13
C LYS A 59 -25.18 -15.43 -1.93
N ALA A 60 -25.55 -16.62 -2.39
CA ALA A 60 -24.68 -17.80 -2.30
C ALA A 60 -23.40 -17.65 -3.12
N TYR A 61 -23.51 -17.11 -4.34
CA TYR A 61 -22.35 -16.90 -5.22
C TYR A 61 -21.39 -15.85 -4.66
N ASP A 62 -21.89 -14.79 -4.04
CA ASP A 62 -21.03 -13.78 -3.42
C ASP A 62 -20.34 -14.29 -2.15
N LEU A 63 -21.01 -15.13 -1.35
CA LEU A 63 -20.38 -15.83 -0.23
C LEU A 63 -19.28 -16.78 -0.71
N TYR A 64 -19.54 -17.53 -1.78
CA TYR A 64 -18.52 -18.37 -2.41
C TYR A 64 -17.32 -17.54 -2.86
N ARG A 65 -17.55 -16.39 -3.53
CA ARG A 65 -16.48 -15.50 -3.98
C ARG A 65 -15.64 -14.97 -2.83
N LYS A 66 -16.27 -14.50 -1.75
CA LYS A 66 -15.57 -14.03 -0.55
C LYS A 66 -14.68 -15.13 0.04
N GLN A 67 -15.19 -16.34 0.16
CA GLN A 67 -14.41 -17.49 0.65
C GLN A 67 -13.25 -17.89 -0.28
N GLN A 68 -13.36 -17.61 -1.59
CA GLN A 68 -12.33 -17.93 -2.57
C GLN A 68 -11.41 -16.75 -2.90
N GLY A 69 -11.61 -15.59 -2.28
CA GLY A 69 -10.88 -14.38 -2.63
C GLY A 69 -11.11 -13.94 -4.07
N LEU A 70 -12.33 -14.07 -4.59
CA LEU A 70 -12.74 -13.63 -5.93
C LEU A 70 -13.57 -12.34 -5.83
N LEU A 71 -13.55 -11.50 -6.87
CA LEU A 71 -14.32 -10.27 -6.93
C LEU A 71 -15.83 -10.54 -7.04
N THR A 72 -16.66 -9.80 -6.30
CA THR A 72 -18.12 -9.80 -6.46
C THR A 72 -18.55 -9.09 -7.73
N SER A 73 -19.78 -9.34 -8.19
CA SER A 73 -20.34 -8.62 -9.34
C SER A 73 -20.36 -7.11 -9.10
N GLU A 74 -20.67 -6.69 -7.87
CA GLU A 74 -20.67 -5.28 -7.48
C GLU A 74 -19.28 -4.66 -7.50
N GLU A 75 -18.25 -5.37 -7.03
CA GLU A 75 -16.86 -4.92 -7.09
C GLU A 75 -16.38 -4.74 -8.54
N ILE A 76 -16.76 -5.65 -9.44
CA ILE A 76 -16.44 -5.54 -10.88
C ILE A 76 -17.13 -4.31 -11.50
N VAL A 77 -18.41 -4.08 -11.19
CA VAL A 77 -19.13 -2.87 -11.64
C VAL A 77 -18.47 -1.61 -11.09
N THR A 78 -18.07 -1.62 -9.83
CA THR A 78 -17.43 -0.48 -9.14
C THR A 78 -16.07 -0.17 -9.76
N LEU A 79 -15.24 -1.19 -9.97
CA LEU A 79 -13.96 -1.09 -10.67
C LEU A 79 -14.12 -0.48 -12.07
N ARG A 80 -15.11 -0.94 -12.84
CA ARG A 80 -15.38 -0.39 -14.17
C ARG A 80 -15.78 1.09 -14.11
N LYS A 81 -16.70 1.44 -13.20
CA LYS A 81 -17.19 2.81 -13.02
C LYS A 81 -16.12 3.75 -12.49
N ARG A 82 -15.16 3.26 -11.69
CA ARG A 82 -14.02 4.04 -11.18
C ARG A 82 -13.24 4.73 -12.31
N TYR A 83 -13.06 4.04 -13.42
CA TYR A 83 -12.40 4.59 -14.63
C TYR A 83 -13.36 5.21 -15.65
N GLY A 84 -14.65 5.30 -15.34
CA GLY A 84 -15.66 5.84 -16.27
C GLY A 84 -15.94 4.94 -17.48
N LEU A 85 -15.63 3.64 -17.40
CA LEU A 85 -15.74 2.74 -18.55
C LEU A 85 -17.16 2.19 -18.74
N SER A 86 -17.57 2.06 -20.00
CA SER A 86 -18.72 1.23 -20.36
C SER A 86 -18.34 -0.26 -20.37
N GLN A 87 -19.31 -1.17 -20.32
CA GLN A 87 -19.03 -2.62 -20.43
C GLN A 87 -18.29 -2.96 -21.73
N ARG A 88 -18.62 -2.26 -22.82
CA ARG A 88 -17.94 -2.37 -24.12
C ARG A 88 -16.51 -1.88 -24.08
N ALA A 89 -16.27 -0.73 -23.46
CA ALA A 89 -14.93 -0.17 -23.34
C ALA A 89 -14.02 -1.05 -22.48
N LEU A 90 -14.53 -1.61 -21.37
CA LEU A 90 -13.77 -2.56 -20.55
C LEU A 90 -13.44 -3.85 -21.32
N ALA A 91 -14.41 -4.38 -22.07
CA ALA A 91 -14.20 -5.56 -22.91
C ALA A 91 -13.08 -5.33 -23.95
N ARG A 92 -13.10 -4.18 -24.63
CA ARG A 92 -12.06 -3.78 -25.59
C ARG A 92 -10.68 -3.61 -24.95
N LEU A 93 -10.62 -2.95 -23.79
CA LEU A 93 -9.38 -2.74 -23.03
C LEU A 93 -8.70 -4.08 -22.66
N LEU A 94 -9.50 -5.10 -22.33
CA LEU A 94 -9.02 -6.41 -21.90
C LEU A 94 -8.85 -7.42 -23.06
N GLY A 95 -9.31 -7.09 -24.27
CA GLY A 95 -9.38 -8.04 -25.38
C GLY A 95 -10.39 -9.18 -25.12
N TRP A 96 -11.43 -8.92 -24.32
CA TRP A 96 -12.47 -9.91 -23.98
C TRP A 96 -13.74 -9.68 -24.78
N GLY A 97 -14.56 -10.73 -24.93
CA GLY A 97 -15.90 -10.60 -25.47
C GLY A 97 -16.82 -9.80 -24.53
N LEU A 98 -17.66 -8.92 -25.07
CA LEU A 98 -18.63 -8.12 -24.29
C LEU A 98 -19.50 -8.98 -23.36
N VAL A 99 -19.93 -10.14 -23.85
CA VAL A 99 -20.79 -11.07 -23.11
C VAL A 99 -20.09 -11.57 -21.84
N THR A 100 -18.77 -11.70 -21.85
CA THR A 100 -17.98 -12.12 -20.68
C THR A 100 -18.14 -11.11 -19.53
N ILE A 101 -17.96 -9.82 -19.82
CA ILE A 101 -18.14 -8.74 -18.84
C ILE A 101 -19.58 -8.70 -18.33
N GLN A 102 -20.56 -8.79 -19.22
CA GLN A 102 -21.99 -8.79 -18.85
C GLN A 102 -22.36 -9.94 -17.92
N ARG A 103 -21.82 -11.15 -18.16
CA ARG A 103 -22.07 -12.31 -17.30
C ARG A 103 -21.51 -12.11 -15.90
N TYR A 104 -20.30 -11.58 -15.79
CA TYR A 104 -19.67 -11.32 -14.49
C TYR A 104 -20.41 -10.23 -13.71
N GLU A 105 -20.80 -9.13 -14.36
CA GLU A 105 -21.61 -8.09 -13.71
C GLU A 105 -23.03 -8.56 -13.34
N LYS A 106 -23.57 -9.58 -14.03
CA LYS A 106 -24.86 -10.23 -13.68
C LYS A 106 -24.74 -11.27 -12.57
N GLY A 107 -23.53 -11.56 -12.08
CA GLY A 107 -23.32 -12.48 -10.95
C GLY A 107 -22.79 -13.85 -11.31
N VAL A 108 -22.47 -14.16 -12.59
CA VAL A 108 -21.79 -15.41 -12.95
C VAL A 108 -20.37 -15.42 -12.39
N ILE A 109 -19.96 -16.52 -11.75
CA ILE A 109 -18.64 -16.66 -11.14
C ILE A 109 -17.56 -16.75 -12.23
N GLN A 110 -16.66 -15.78 -12.22
CA GLN A 110 -15.47 -15.72 -13.08
C GLN A 110 -14.48 -16.85 -12.76
N ASP A 111 -13.66 -17.20 -13.74
CA ASP A 111 -12.48 -18.03 -13.49
C ASP A 111 -11.35 -17.21 -12.86
N ARG A 112 -10.32 -17.91 -12.37
CA ARG A 112 -9.21 -17.27 -11.65
C ARG A 112 -8.34 -16.38 -12.54
N ALA A 113 -8.18 -16.70 -13.82
CA ALA A 113 -7.35 -15.91 -14.72
C ALA A 113 -8.01 -14.55 -15.00
N HIS A 114 -9.31 -14.56 -15.30
CA HIS A 114 -10.08 -13.34 -15.45
C HIS A 114 -10.17 -12.54 -14.15
N ASP A 115 -10.35 -13.19 -13.00
CA ASP A 115 -10.33 -12.51 -11.70
C ASP A 115 -9.02 -11.76 -11.45
N GLN A 116 -7.87 -12.41 -11.71
CA GLN A 116 -6.55 -11.79 -11.57
C GLN A 116 -6.37 -10.58 -12.49
N VAL A 117 -6.84 -10.67 -13.74
CA VAL A 117 -6.78 -9.53 -14.67
C VAL A 117 -7.64 -8.37 -14.17
N LEU A 118 -8.89 -8.63 -13.75
CA LEU A 118 -9.76 -7.60 -13.18
C LEU A 118 -9.14 -6.97 -11.92
N ARG A 119 -8.62 -7.79 -11.00
CA ARG A 119 -7.91 -7.32 -9.81
C ARG A 119 -6.71 -6.44 -10.15
N SER A 120 -5.97 -6.78 -11.19
CA SER A 120 -4.81 -6.00 -11.60
C SER A 120 -5.18 -4.58 -12.04
N LEU A 121 -6.42 -4.33 -12.49
CA LEU A 121 -6.88 -3.00 -12.87
C LEU A 121 -7.15 -2.08 -11.66
N PHE A 122 -7.15 -2.60 -10.43
CA PHE A 122 -7.20 -1.72 -9.26
C PHE A 122 -5.96 -0.83 -9.18
N ASP A 123 -4.82 -1.29 -9.69
CA ASP A 123 -3.61 -0.49 -9.89
C ASP A 123 -3.74 0.34 -11.19
N PRO A 124 -3.84 1.68 -11.11
CA PRO A 124 -3.99 2.52 -12.30
C PRO A 124 -2.81 2.40 -13.28
N ARG A 125 -1.61 2.04 -12.81
CA ARG A 125 -0.43 1.82 -13.66
C ARG A 125 -0.64 0.65 -14.60
N ARG A 126 -1.38 -0.36 -14.15
CA ARG A 126 -1.74 -1.49 -15.01
C ARG A 126 -2.66 -1.06 -16.14
N VAL A 127 -3.63 -0.18 -15.87
CA VAL A 127 -4.51 0.40 -16.89
C VAL A 127 -3.68 1.20 -17.91
N LEU A 128 -2.78 2.06 -17.44
CA LEU A 128 -1.86 2.82 -18.31
C LEU A 128 -0.98 1.91 -19.17
N ALA A 129 -0.47 0.82 -18.61
CA ALA A 129 0.33 -0.17 -19.34
C ALA A 129 -0.49 -0.94 -20.40
N LEU A 130 -1.79 -1.17 -20.15
CA LEU A 130 -2.69 -1.80 -21.13
C LEU A 130 -2.99 -0.87 -22.31
N LEU A 131 -3.06 0.45 -22.07
CA LEU A 131 -3.23 1.47 -23.12
C LEU A 131 -2.03 1.60 -24.08
N GLY A 132 -0.90 0.93 -23.80
CA GLY A 132 0.29 0.94 -24.65
C GLY A 132 0.47 -0.32 -25.50
N ARG A 133 -0.47 -1.27 -25.42
CA ARG A 133 -0.37 -2.54 -26.16
C ARG A 133 -0.96 -2.41 -27.56
N GLU A 134 -0.33 -3.04 -28.54
CA GLU A 134 -0.97 -3.29 -29.84
C GLU A 134 -2.16 -4.24 -29.62
N GLY A 135 -3.36 -3.84 -30.06
CA GLY A 135 -4.56 -4.67 -30.04
C GLY A 135 -5.71 -4.26 -29.12
N ASP A 136 -5.67 -3.07 -28.48
CA ASP A 136 -6.88 -2.52 -27.86
C ASP A 136 -7.75 -1.79 -28.90
N ASP A 137 -9.00 -2.23 -29.07
CA ASP A 137 -9.97 -1.67 -30.03
C ASP A 137 -10.62 -0.35 -29.53
N LEU A 138 -9.94 0.40 -28.67
CA LEU A 138 -10.44 1.68 -28.16
C LEU A 138 -10.29 2.78 -29.21
N THR A 139 -11.30 3.63 -29.32
CA THR A 139 -11.19 4.85 -30.13
C THR A 139 -10.14 5.79 -29.52
N PRO A 140 -9.50 6.68 -30.31
CA PRO A 140 -8.54 7.66 -29.79
C PRO A 140 -9.10 8.51 -28.64
N GLY A 141 -10.39 8.88 -28.72
CA GLY A 141 -11.07 9.63 -27.66
C GLY A 141 -11.31 8.83 -26.39
N GLU A 142 -11.71 7.55 -26.50
CA GLU A 142 -11.85 6.65 -25.33
C GLU A 142 -10.49 6.42 -24.66
N ARG A 143 -9.43 6.23 -25.45
CA ARG A 143 -8.06 6.04 -24.97
C ARG A 143 -7.59 7.25 -24.17
N GLU A 144 -7.77 8.45 -24.71
CA GLU A 144 -7.32 9.67 -24.04
C GLU A 144 -8.12 9.96 -22.76
N CYS A 145 -9.43 9.73 -22.80
CA CYS A 145 -10.27 9.87 -21.61
C CYS A 145 -9.86 8.89 -20.50
N LEU A 146 -9.64 7.62 -20.85
CA LEU A 146 -9.18 6.59 -19.92
C LEU A 146 -7.77 6.90 -19.38
N ARG A 147 -6.85 7.35 -20.23
CA ARG A 147 -5.49 7.76 -19.83
C ARG A 147 -5.55 8.88 -18.80
N ARG A 148 -6.27 9.97 -19.09
CA ARG A 148 -6.44 11.08 -18.16
C ARG A 148 -7.04 10.61 -16.84
N LYS A 149 -8.08 9.77 -16.89
CA LYS A 149 -8.73 9.27 -15.67
C LYS A 149 -7.82 8.37 -14.84
N ALA A 150 -7.09 7.47 -15.47
CA ALA A 150 -6.13 6.59 -14.79
C ALA A 150 -4.98 7.41 -14.17
N GLN A 151 -4.49 8.44 -14.86
CA GLN A 151 -3.51 9.38 -14.33
C GLN A 151 -4.05 10.13 -13.11
N GLU A 152 -5.26 10.71 -13.18
CA GLU A 152 -5.90 11.39 -12.05
C GLU A 152 -6.04 10.49 -10.81
N ILE A 153 -6.43 9.22 -11.00
CA ILE A 153 -6.54 8.26 -9.91
C ILE A 153 -5.16 7.91 -9.36
N PHE A 154 -4.18 7.67 -10.24
CA PHE A 154 -2.80 7.41 -9.84
C PHE A 154 -2.25 8.55 -9.00
N GLU A 155 -2.44 9.80 -9.41
CA GLU A 155 -1.99 10.98 -8.67
C GLU A 155 -2.65 11.07 -7.29
N LYS A 156 -3.96 10.82 -7.20
CA LYS A 156 -4.70 10.84 -5.93
C LYS A 156 -4.28 9.73 -4.96
N GLU A 157 -3.96 8.55 -5.47
CA GLU A 157 -3.60 7.37 -4.68
C GLU A 157 -2.08 7.11 -4.64
N ARG A 158 -1.30 8.06 -5.16
CA ARG A 158 0.14 7.93 -5.40
C ARG A 158 0.87 7.44 -4.16
N ALA A 159 0.59 8.03 -3.00
CA ALA A 159 1.19 7.65 -1.72
C ALA A 159 0.93 6.18 -1.36
N GLN A 160 -0.30 5.68 -1.54
CA GLN A 160 -0.68 4.30 -1.21
C GLN A 160 0.03 3.26 -2.08
N TRP A 161 0.09 3.51 -3.40
CA TRP A 161 0.76 2.61 -4.34
C TRP A 161 2.26 2.55 -4.08
N THR A 162 2.84 3.71 -3.79
CA THR A 162 4.26 3.82 -3.49
C THR A 162 4.59 3.05 -2.22
N LEU A 163 3.77 3.16 -1.16
CA LEU A 163 3.89 2.36 0.08
C LEU A 163 3.87 0.86 -0.19
N ALA A 164 2.95 0.39 -1.05
CA ALA A 164 2.89 -1.01 -1.44
C ALA A 164 4.11 -1.46 -2.27
N ASP A 165 4.70 -0.58 -3.08
CA ASP A 165 5.91 -0.90 -3.85
C ASP A 165 7.15 -0.96 -2.96
N VAL A 166 7.31 -0.04 -2.00
CA VAL A 166 8.42 -0.11 -1.05
C VAL A 166 8.33 -1.33 -0.15
N ALA A 167 7.14 -1.71 0.29
CA ALA A 167 6.94 -2.97 1.02
C ALA A 167 7.27 -4.21 0.19
N ARG A 168 7.30 -4.10 -1.15
CA ARG A 168 7.68 -5.19 -2.07
C ARG A 168 9.18 -5.22 -2.37
N GLU A 169 9.80 -4.05 -2.49
CA GLU A 169 11.22 -3.87 -2.87
C GLU A 169 12.19 -3.90 -1.67
N LEU A 170 11.69 -3.55 -0.49
CA LEU A 170 12.41 -3.74 0.77
C LEU A 170 12.04 -5.10 1.34
N PRO A 171 13.03 -5.95 1.66
CA PRO A 171 12.73 -7.23 2.28
C PRO A 171 12.00 -6.98 3.61
N ASP A 172 10.86 -7.65 3.80
CA ASP A 172 10.16 -7.67 5.07
C ASP A 172 10.98 -8.48 6.08
N GLN A 173 11.90 -7.78 6.76
CA GLN A 173 12.81 -8.40 7.70
C GLN A 173 12.22 -8.39 9.10
N GLN A 174 12.19 -9.57 9.72
CA GLN A 174 11.95 -9.70 11.16
C GLN A 174 12.99 -8.88 11.95
N PRO A 175 12.65 -8.40 13.16
CA PRO A 175 13.60 -7.76 14.07
C PRO A 175 14.93 -8.52 14.16
N ASN A 176 16.04 -7.85 13.87
CA ASN A 176 17.38 -8.41 13.84
C ASN A 176 18.46 -7.34 14.13
N VAL A 177 19.73 -7.73 14.07
CA VAL A 177 20.86 -6.84 14.40
C VAL A 177 21.06 -5.69 13.40
N TYR A 178 20.58 -5.80 12.16
CA TYR A 178 20.77 -4.80 11.10
C TYR A 178 19.64 -3.78 11.00
N ASN A 179 18.46 -4.07 11.54
CA ASN A 179 17.34 -3.12 11.63
C ASN A 179 17.11 -2.60 13.06
N GLY A 180 18.08 -2.83 13.95
CA GLY A 180 18.02 -2.36 15.33
C GLY A 180 16.86 -2.96 16.11
N ARG A 181 16.58 -4.25 15.89
CA ARG A 181 15.50 -5.02 16.56
C ARG A 181 14.11 -4.41 16.35
N ARG A 182 13.89 -3.69 15.26
CA ARG A 182 12.60 -3.16 14.84
C ARG A 182 12.33 -3.52 13.39
N ARG A 183 11.11 -3.95 13.11
CA ARG A 183 10.65 -4.15 11.73
C ARG A 183 10.60 -2.79 11.03
N PHE A 184 11.14 -2.68 9.81
CA PHE A 184 11.16 -1.41 9.09
C PHE A 184 9.75 -0.84 8.93
N ASP A 185 9.58 0.42 9.33
CA ASP A 185 8.32 1.14 9.20
C ASP A 185 8.54 2.36 8.31
N VAL A 186 7.98 2.30 7.11
CA VAL A 186 8.09 3.34 6.09
C VAL A 186 7.46 4.66 6.53
N LEU A 187 6.39 4.64 7.34
CA LEU A 187 5.79 5.86 7.86
C LEU A 187 6.70 6.49 8.90
N ARG A 188 7.25 5.70 9.84
CA ARG A 188 8.25 6.22 10.81
C ARG A 188 9.47 6.81 10.10
N PHE A 189 9.98 6.13 9.08
CA PHE A 189 11.10 6.64 8.28
C PHE A 189 10.76 7.98 7.61
N ALA A 190 9.61 8.07 6.92
CA ALA A 190 9.18 9.30 6.27
C ALA A 190 8.97 10.44 7.29
N THR A 191 8.40 10.15 8.47
CA THR A 191 8.23 11.12 9.56
C THR A 191 9.57 11.59 10.09
N ALA A 192 10.56 10.71 10.28
CA ALA A 192 11.91 11.09 10.69
C ALA A 192 12.60 11.99 9.66
N VAL A 193 12.43 11.70 8.37
CA VAL A 193 12.93 12.54 7.27
C VAL A 193 12.29 13.93 7.31
N SER A 194 10.96 14.01 7.41
CA SER A 194 10.21 15.27 7.50
C SER A 194 10.60 16.07 8.76
N TRP A 195 10.80 15.40 9.90
CA TRP A 195 11.20 16.01 11.16
C TRP A 195 12.52 16.78 11.02
N PHE A 196 13.54 16.17 10.41
CA PHE A 196 14.81 16.84 10.15
C PHE A 196 14.70 17.91 9.05
N ALA A 197 13.98 17.64 7.97
CA ALA A 197 13.79 18.59 6.86
C ALA A 197 13.11 19.90 7.30
N THR A 198 12.26 19.82 8.33
CA THR A 198 11.57 20.99 8.91
C THR A 198 12.48 21.83 9.82
N ARG A 199 13.53 21.23 10.40
CA ARG A 199 14.35 21.85 11.47
C ARG A 199 15.80 22.12 11.07
N VAL A 200 16.24 21.62 9.92
CA VAL A 200 17.59 21.82 9.40
C VAL A 200 17.52 22.62 8.11
N GLU A 201 18.05 23.83 8.14
CA GLU A 201 18.17 24.67 6.95
C GLU A 201 19.10 24.04 5.91
N ASN A 202 18.71 24.17 4.63
CA ASN A 202 19.46 23.67 3.47
C ASN A 202 19.87 22.19 3.63
N LEU A 203 18.90 21.35 4.02
CA LEU A 203 19.14 19.93 4.27
C LEU A 203 19.40 19.18 2.97
N VAL A 204 20.66 18.85 2.72
CA VAL A 204 21.08 17.99 1.60
C VAL A 204 21.03 16.51 1.98
N LYS A 205 20.84 15.65 0.96
CA LYS A 205 20.77 14.18 1.09
C LYS A 205 21.88 13.57 1.94
N THR A 206 23.13 13.97 1.71
CA THR A 206 24.27 13.46 2.48
C THR A 206 24.19 13.82 3.96
N LYS A 207 23.69 15.03 4.30
CA LYS A 207 23.50 15.45 5.70
C LYS A 207 22.35 14.68 6.35
N LEU A 208 21.23 14.54 5.65
CA LEU A 208 20.08 13.77 6.13
C LEU A 208 20.46 12.31 6.43
N ALA A 209 21.21 11.65 5.55
CA ALA A 209 21.69 10.28 5.78
C ALA A 209 22.42 10.12 7.13
N LYS A 210 23.27 11.10 7.48
CA LYS A 210 24.01 11.12 8.75
C LYS A 210 23.11 11.36 9.93
N LEU A 211 22.21 12.33 9.84
CA LEU A 211 21.30 12.65 10.94
C LEU A 211 20.37 11.47 11.27
N LEU A 212 19.86 10.78 10.25
CA LEU A 212 19.08 9.55 10.42
C LEU A 212 19.92 8.46 11.10
N TRP A 213 21.11 8.17 10.58
CA TRP A 213 22.02 7.16 11.16
C TRP A 213 22.32 7.46 12.63
N LEU A 214 22.63 8.72 12.94
CA LEU A 214 22.91 9.16 14.31
C LEU A 214 21.69 9.01 15.22
N ALA A 215 20.49 9.36 14.75
CA ALA A 215 19.27 9.22 15.55
C ALA A 215 18.97 7.75 15.86
N ASP A 216 18.98 6.89 14.85
CA ASP A 216 18.69 5.47 15.02
C ASP A 216 19.73 4.76 15.89
N PHE A 217 21.02 5.01 15.68
CA PHE A 217 22.07 4.39 16.50
C PHE A 217 22.14 4.98 17.90
N LYS A 218 21.86 6.28 18.09
CA LYS A 218 21.78 6.87 19.44
C LYS A 218 20.62 6.25 20.22
N HIS A 219 19.44 6.15 19.61
CA HIS A 219 18.28 5.56 20.25
C HIS A 219 18.53 4.09 20.61
N PHE A 220 19.11 3.33 19.68
CA PHE A 220 19.45 1.93 19.95
C PHE A 220 20.49 1.77 21.06
N ARG A 221 21.49 2.65 21.13
CA ARG A 221 22.49 2.64 22.22
C ARG A 221 21.83 2.81 23.59
N ASP A 222 20.82 3.67 23.69
CA ASP A 222 20.18 4.00 24.97
C ASP A 222 19.07 3.01 25.35
N PHE A 223 18.28 2.54 24.38
CA PHE A 223 17.03 1.81 24.60
C PHE A 223 17.03 0.38 24.01
N GLY A 224 18.07 -0.01 23.27
CA GLY A 224 18.20 -1.35 22.68
C GLY A 224 17.33 -1.62 21.45
N VAL A 225 16.61 -0.62 20.95
CA VAL A 225 15.76 -0.65 19.76
C VAL A 225 15.98 0.60 18.90
N SER A 226 15.88 0.49 17.57
CA SER A 226 15.94 1.64 16.65
C SER A 226 14.62 2.41 16.63
N ILE A 227 14.60 3.60 16.02
CA ILE A 227 13.40 4.42 15.80
C ILE A 227 12.66 3.95 14.55
N THR A 228 13.37 3.77 13.43
CA THR A 228 12.75 3.57 12.11
C THR A 228 12.76 2.12 11.62
N GLY A 229 13.67 1.29 12.13
CA GLY A 229 13.91 -0.06 11.61
C GLY A 229 14.63 -0.11 10.27
N VAL A 230 15.21 1.00 9.78
CA VAL A 230 15.97 1.01 8.51
C VAL A 230 17.34 0.36 8.71
N SER A 231 17.81 -0.38 7.72
CA SER A 231 19.19 -0.87 7.71
C SER A 231 20.14 0.21 7.22
N TYR A 232 21.38 0.22 7.72
CA TYR A 232 22.42 1.15 7.30
C TYR A 232 23.56 0.39 6.65
N ALA A 233 24.20 1.00 5.64
CA ALA A 233 25.36 0.44 4.95
C ALA A 233 26.55 1.40 4.98
N ARG A 234 27.76 0.83 4.90
CA ARG A 234 29.00 1.57 4.69
C ARG A 234 29.03 2.06 3.24
N LEU A 235 28.87 3.37 3.02
CA LEU A 235 29.01 4.01 1.70
C LEU A 235 30.24 4.93 1.64
N PRO A 236 30.70 5.38 0.46
CA PRO A 236 31.92 6.18 0.31
C PRO A 236 31.93 7.46 1.16
N HIS A 237 30.78 8.11 1.29
CA HIS A 237 30.63 9.34 2.08
C HIS A 237 30.16 9.07 3.52
N GLY A 238 30.42 7.87 4.06
CA GLY A 238 30.09 7.46 5.43
C GLY A 238 28.85 6.55 5.52
N PRO A 239 28.36 6.22 6.73
CA PRO A 239 27.13 5.46 6.94
C PRO A 239 25.90 6.14 6.34
N ALA A 240 25.03 5.38 5.70
CA ALA A 240 23.76 5.87 5.16
C ALA A 240 22.72 4.74 5.15
N PRO A 241 21.42 5.05 5.11
CA PRO A 241 20.39 4.02 4.92
C PRO A 241 20.71 3.15 3.71
N ASP A 242 20.53 1.84 3.82
CA ASP A 242 20.61 0.94 2.67
C ASP A 242 19.50 1.30 1.67
N LYS A 243 19.83 1.25 0.37
CA LYS A 243 18.96 1.70 -0.72
C LYS A 243 18.37 3.13 -0.51
N PHE A 244 19.12 4.05 0.11
CA PHE A 244 18.61 5.38 0.49
C PHE A 244 17.93 6.19 -0.63
N GLY A 245 18.43 6.10 -1.87
CA GLY A 245 17.80 6.75 -3.02
C GLY A 245 16.34 6.31 -3.22
N LEU A 246 16.08 5.01 -3.15
CA LEU A 246 14.72 4.45 -3.26
C LEU A 246 13.83 4.93 -2.11
N LEU A 247 14.36 4.97 -0.88
CA LEU A 247 13.63 5.45 0.30
C LEU A 247 13.24 6.93 0.19
N LEU A 248 14.12 7.78 -0.34
CA LEU A 248 13.82 9.20 -0.55
C LEU A 248 12.86 9.43 -1.71
N SER A 249 13.05 8.74 -2.84
CA SER A 249 12.09 8.78 -3.95
C SER A 249 10.69 8.40 -3.47
N HIS A 250 10.59 7.42 -2.58
CA HIS A 250 9.33 7.03 -1.99
C HIS A 250 8.71 8.13 -1.12
N ALA A 251 9.47 8.70 -0.18
CA ALA A 251 9.00 9.79 0.65
C ALA A 251 8.55 11.01 -0.19
N ALA A 252 9.24 11.27 -1.30
CA ALA A 252 8.87 12.33 -2.23
C ALA A 252 7.55 12.05 -2.96
N VAL A 253 7.40 10.84 -3.48
CA VAL A 253 6.19 10.40 -4.17
C VAL A 253 4.99 10.30 -3.22
N ALA A 254 5.23 10.00 -1.94
CA ALA A 254 4.22 10.04 -0.89
C ALA A 254 3.78 11.47 -0.49
N GLY A 255 4.39 12.52 -1.07
CA GLY A 255 4.05 13.91 -0.78
C GLY A 255 4.52 14.39 0.60
N VAL A 256 5.48 13.67 1.21
CA VAL A 256 6.06 14.04 2.50
C VAL A 256 7.15 15.08 2.33
N ILE A 257 7.99 14.87 1.31
CA ILE A 257 9.08 15.75 0.95
C ILE A 257 9.07 16.07 -0.54
N GLU A 258 9.84 17.08 -0.92
CA GLU A 258 10.23 17.36 -2.29
C GLU A 258 11.76 17.27 -2.38
N LEU A 259 12.25 16.72 -3.49
CA LEU A 259 13.67 16.66 -3.82
C LEU A 259 13.93 17.72 -4.88
N GLU A 260 14.68 18.76 -4.52
CA GLU A 260 15.05 19.86 -5.41
C GLU A 260 16.55 19.75 -5.72
N GLU A 261 16.93 19.69 -7.01
CA GLU A 261 18.34 19.77 -7.39
C GLU A 261 18.88 21.17 -7.09
N ALA A 262 19.95 21.25 -6.31
CA ALA A 262 20.59 22.49 -5.96
C ALA A 262 22.11 22.43 -6.19
N GLU A 263 22.68 23.56 -6.62
CA GLU A 263 24.12 23.75 -6.80
C GLU A 263 24.79 24.20 -5.50
N PHE A 264 25.85 23.50 -5.12
CA PHE A 264 26.68 23.75 -3.95
C PHE A 264 28.13 23.95 -4.38
N GLY A 265 28.38 25.07 -5.09
CA GLY A 265 29.68 25.34 -5.70
C GLY A 265 29.91 24.43 -6.91
N GLU A 266 30.89 23.51 -6.82
CA GLU A 266 31.20 22.56 -7.91
C GLU A 266 30.33 21.29 -7.89
N TYR A 267 29.42 21.16 -6.94
CA TYR A 267 28.61 19.94 -6.74
C TYR A 267 27.12 20.22 -6.95
N ILE A 268 26.43 19.32 -7.62
CA ILE A 268 24.95 19.29 -7.67
C ILE A 268 24.48 18.23 -6.68
N GLY A 269 23.46 18.53 -5.88
CA GLY A 269 22.89 17.57 -4.95
C GLY A 269 21.41 17.78 -4.65
N ASP A 270 20.75 16.71 -4.21
CA ASP A 270 19.34 16.75 -3.82
C ASP A 270 19.18 17.49 -2.48
N MET A 271 18.47 18.62 -2.49
CA MET A 271 17.97 19.32 -1.32
C MET A 271 16.58 18.78 -0.95
N ILE A 272 16.38 18.49 0.33
CA ILE A 272 15.13 17.94 0.85
C ILE A 272 14.29 19.09 1.42
N ARG A 273 13.12 19.30 0.85
CA ARG A 273 12.11 20.25 1.35
C ARG A 273 10.94 19.48 1.96
N PRO A 274 10.47 19.82 3.17
CA PRO A 274 9.25 19.23 3.68
C PRO A 274 8.04 19.80 2.94
N LEU A 275 7.14 18.95 2.47
CA LEU A 275 5.88 19.39 1.84
C LEU A 275 4.73 19.44 2.85
N THR A 276 4.71 18.48 3.76
CA THR A 276 3.68 18.38 4.81
C THR A 276 4.36 18.07 6.15
N PRO A 277 4.03 18.78 7.24
CA PRO A 277 4.42 18.33 8.57
C PRO A 277 3.74 16.99 8.82
N LEU A 278 4.52 15.93 8.98
CA LEU A 278 3.97 14.62 9.33
C LEU A 278 3.57 14.59 10.80
N ASP A 279 2.61 13.73 11.11
CA ASP A 279 2.14 13.50 12.47
C ASP A 279 3.28 12.98 13.37
N GLU A 280 3.81 13.86 14.22
CA GLU A 280 4.90 13.54 15.15
C GLU A 280 4.43 12.61 16.29
N THR A 281 3.11 12.34 16.45
CA THR A 281 2.59 11.41 17.47
C THR A 281 2.98 9.94 17.25
N LEU A 282 3.60 9.63 16.10
CA LEU A 282 4.18 8.31 15.83
C LEU A 282 5.40 8.00 16.71
N PHE A 283 6.03 9.03 17.28
CA PHE A 283 7.20 8.89 18.12
C PHE A 283 6.85 9.09 19.59
N ASP A 284 7.40 8.23 20.45
CA ASP A 284 7.27 8.42 21.89
C ASP A 284 8.21 9.52 22.40
N GLU A 285 8.13 9.78 23.71
CA GLU A 285 8.91 10.83 24.39
C GLU A 285 10.43 10.58 24.28
N HIS A 286 10.86 9.33 24.32
CA HIS A 286 12.26 8.93 24.26
C HIS A 286 12.83 9.04 22.84
N GLU A 287 12.05 8.64 21.84
CA GLU A 287 12.36 8.80 20.42
C GLU A 287 12.47 10.29 20.06
N THR A 288 11.49 11.09 20.52
CA THR A 288 11.50 12.55 20.32
C THR A 288 12.70 13.21 20.98
N ALA A 289 13.02 12.86 22.24
CA ALA A 289 14.20 13.36 22.94
C ALA A 289 15.51 12.98 22.21
N THR A 290 15.54 11.84 21.54
CA THR A 290 16.70 11.42 20.73
C THR A 290 16.88 12.33 19.52
N PHE A 291 15.80 12.63 18.78
CA PHE A 291 15.86 13.57 17.65
C PHE A 291 16.32 14.96 18.09
N GLU A 292 15.81 15.48 19.21
CA GLU A 292 16.22 16.77 19.77
C GLU A 292 17.69 16.79 20.16
N TYR A 293 18.19 15.73 20.79
CA TYR A 293 19.61 15.59 21.10
C TYR A 293 20.48 15.63 19.84
N ILE A 294 20.10 14.87 18.80
CA ILE A 294 20.82 14.86 17.53
C ILE A 294 20.78 16.22 16.84
N LEU A 295 19.63 16.89 16.82
CA LEU A 295 19.49 18.22 16.22
C LEU A 295 20.37 19.23 16.95
N ARG A 296 20.36 19.23 18.29
CA ARG A 296 21.13 20.17 19.11
C ARG A 296 22.63 19.99 18.91
N ARG A 297 23.11 18.74 18.89
CA ARG A 297 24.55 18.44 18.78
C ARG A 297 25.06 18.49 17.34
N PHE A 298 24.28 18.01 16.37
CA PHE A 298 24.74 17.76 15.01
C PHE A 298 24.03 18.59 13.93
N GLY A 299 22.87 19.18 14.22
CA GLY A 299 22.03 19.87 13.24
C GLY A 299 22.71 21.04 12.52
N ARG A 300 23.64 21.74 13.18
CA ARG A 300 24.40 22.86 12.60
C ARG A 300 25.65 22.44 11.83
N HIS A 301 26.06 21.18 11.90
CA HIS A 301 27.23 20.70 11.17
C HIS A 301 26.95 20.61 9.67
N SER A 302 27.97 20.83 8.84
CA SER A 302 27.88 20.63 7.40
C SER A 302 27.89 19.13 7.05
N ALA A 303 27.39 18.78 5.86
CA ALA A 303 27.47 17.40 5.35
C ALA A 303 28.91 16.86 5.37
N LYS A 304 29.87 17.70 4.97
CA LYS A 304 31.31 17.37 5.00
C LYS A 304 31.78 17.05 6.42
N ARG A 305 31.46 17.90 7.41
CA ARG A 305 31.87 17.70 8.80
C ARG A 305 31.25 16.45 9.41
N LEU A 306 29.98 16.15 9.12
CA LEU A 306 29.35 14.91 9.59
C LEU A 306 29.97 13.67 8.95
N SER A 307 30.33 13.74 7.68
CA SER A 307 31.07 12.66 7.01
C SER A 307 32.43 12.42 7.66
N GLU A 308 33.22 13.49 7.89
CA GLU A 308 34.51 13.42 8.59
C GLU A 308 34.40 12.78 9.97
N LEU A 309 33.36 13.13 10.75
CA LEU A 309 33.12 12.51 12.05
C LEU A 309 32.76 11.03 11.91
N SER A 310 31.87 10.69 10.98
CA SER A 310 31.44 9.30 10.77
C SER A 310 32.56 8.39 10.24
N HIS A 311 33.54 8.95 9.53
CA HIS A 311 34.71 8.22 9.03
C HIS A 311 35.72 7.87 10.13
N GLN A 312 35.59 8.46 11.33
CA GLN A 312 36.42 8.12 12.49
C GLN A 312 35.85 6.93 13.27
N GLU A 313 34.64 6.47 12.97
CA GLU A 313 34.00 5.39 13.71
C GLU A 313 34.41 4.02 13.15
N ASN A 314 34.74 3.08 14.05
CA ASN A 314 35.11 1.70 13.66
C ASN A 314 33.98 1.03 12.87
N ALA A 315 32.72 1.35 13.19
CA ALA A 315 31.54 0.90 12.47
C ALA A 315 31.57 1.22 10.96
N TRP A 316 32.35 2.23 10.53
CA TRP A 316 32.58 2.55 9.12
C TRP A 316 33.95 2.08 8.60
N LEU A 317 35.01 2.20 9.41
CA LEU A 317 36.39 1.88 9.02
C LEU A 317 36.62 0.39 8.76
N GLU A 318 35.99 -0.48 9.54
CA GLU A 318 36.24 -1.92 9.53
C GLU A 318 35.38 -2.69 8.51
N ARG A 319 34.66 -1.99 7.63
CA ARG A 319 33.67 -2.58 6.71
C ARG A 319 33.93 -2.28 5.25
N ALA A 320 33.56 -3.23 4.39
CA ALA A 320 33.64 -3.07 2.95
C ALA A 320 32.54 -2.13 2.42
N ASN A 321 32.75 -1.56 1.23
CA ASN A 321 31.74 -0.74 0.57
C ASN A 321 30.45 -1.53 0.29
N GLY A 322 29.31 -1.00 0.71
CA GLY A 322 27.99 -1.63 0.57
C GLY A 322 27.66 -2.63 1.68
N GLU A 323 28.59 -2.92 2.60
CA GLU A 323 28.32 -3.83 3.71
C GLU A 323 27.39 -3.17 4.73
N LEU A 324 26.38 -3.92 5.21
CA LEU A 324 25.46 -3.47 6.24
C LEU A 324 26.19 -3.23 7.56
N ILE A 325 25.69 -2.30 8.38
CA ILE A 325 26.25 -1.94 9.69
C ILE A 325 25.26 -2.45 10.74
N PRO A 326 25.63 -3.42 11.59
CA PRO A 326 24.78 -3.89 12.67
C PRO A 326 24.70 -2.82 13.75
N TYR A 327 23.51 -2.67 14.30
CA TYR A 327 23.21 -1.75 15.39
C TYR A 327 23.93 -2.11 16.70
N ASP A 328 24.39 -3.35 16.86
CA ASP A 328 25.21 -3.77 18.00
C ASP A 328 26.57 -3.03 18.07
N GLU A 329 26.96 -2.30 17.02
CA GLU A 329 28.09 -1.36 17.07
C GLU A 329 27.76 -0.05 17.79
N ALA A 330 26.48 0.29 18.00
CA ALA A 330 26.06 1.57 18.56
C ALA A 330 26.68 1.90 19.94
N PRO A 331 26.82 0.95 20.89
CA PRO A 331 27.50 1.23 22.16
C PRO A 331 28.97 1.62 22.01
N LYS A 332 29.63 1.22 20.92
CA LYS A 332 31.05 1.50 20.65
C LYS A 332 31.28 2.82 19.92
N LEU A 333 30.22 3.52 19.51
CA LEU A 333 30.33 4.77 18.77
C LEU A 333 30.84 5.90 19.67
N ARG A 334 32.02 6.42 19.32
CA ARG A 334 32.71 7.48 20.07
C ARG A 334 32.09 8.85 19.84
N ILE A 335 31.41 9.05 18.71
CA ILE A 335 30.74 10.31 18.38
C ILE A 335 29.70 10.75 19.41
N PHE A 336 29.17 9.81 20.21
CA PHE A 336 28.23 10.08 21.29
C PHE A 336 28.90 10.29 22.66
N GLU A 337 30.21 10.09 22.76
CA GLU A 337 30.98 10.38 23.97
C GLU A 337 31.18 11.90 24.11
N GLY A 338 31.11 12.42 25.33
CA GLY A 338 31.38 13.83 25.62
C GLY A 338 30.20 14.81 25.46
N SER A 339 29.00 14.48 25.93
CA SER A 339 27.98 15.51 26.25
C SER A 339 27.20 15.13 27.51
N SER A 340 27.90 15.20 28.63
CA SER A 340 27.29 15.44 29.94
C SER A 340 27.93 16.70 30.49
N GLN A 341 27.54 17.86 29.95
CA GLN A 341 27.66 19.16 30.61
C GLN A 341 26.40 19.96 30.28
#